data_AF-A0A2T2VMJ6-F1
#
_entry.id   AF-A0A2T2VMJ6-F1
#
_cell.length_a   1.000
_cell.length_b   1.000
_cell.length_c   1.000
_cell.angle_alpha   90.00
_cell.angle_beta   90.00
_cell.angle_gamma   90.00
#
_symmetry.space_group_name_H-M   'P 1'
#
loop_
_entity.id
_entity.type
_entity.pdbx_description
1 polymer ?
#
loop_
_entity_poly.entity_id
_entity_poly.type
_entity_poly.pdbx_seq_one_letter_code
_entity_poly.pdbx_strand_id
1 'polypeptide(L)'
;MIRQSYFIIPPILIGAIIGANLAVDIPESILRVCIGTVMIGLLITMLSNPKKWLIPTDGSNKKKTPKIWLAYFGLGLYGGFIQMGFGIFFLSISVLMAKYALKDGNIMKLFTAFLMTIPSFIIFALSGSIDWVYGLTLAAGTASGARFGAKKVVHHPKASAITRKVLIAVILVAIIKMFQPLVLELTR
;
A
#
# COMPACT_ATOMS: atom_id res chain seq x y z
N MET A 1 -9.55 8.26 19.33
CA MET A 1 -8.64 7.65 18.34
C MET A 1 -9.09 6.23 17.96
N ILE A 2 -9.05 5.24 18.87
CA ILE A 2 -9.53 3.86 18.63
C ILE A 2 -11.02 3.77 18.27
N ARG A 3 -11.85 4.66 18.83
CA ARG A 3 -13.31 4.69 18.58
C ARG A 3 -13.70 4.99 17.12
N GLN A 4 -12.82 5.64 16.35
CA GLN A 4 -13.05 5.95 14.93
C GLN A 4 -12.60 4.81 14.01
N SER A 5 -11.58 4.04 14.42
CA SER A 5 -11.09 2.87 13.69
C SER A 5 -12.17 1.79 13.50
N TYR A 6 -13.11 1.64 14.45
CA TYR A 6 -14.22 0.68 14.31
C TYR A 6 -15.09 0.89 13.08
N PHE A 7 -15.16 2.10 12.53
CA PHE A 7 -15.93 2.36 11.31
C PHE A 7 -15.12 2.04 10.03
N ILE A 8 -13.80 2.12 10.11
CA ILE A 8 -12.86 2.00 8.98
C ILE A 8 -12.39 0.55 8.80
N ILE A 9 -12.21 -0.17 9.91
CA ILE A 9 -11.66 -1.52 9.92
C ILE A 9 -12.58 -2.54 9.21
N PRO A 10 -13.89 -2.62 9.50
CA PRO A 10 -14.76 -3.61 8.86
C PRO A 10 -14.75 -3.57 7.33
N PRO A 11 -14.95 -2.42 6.64
CA PRO A 11 -14.92 -2.39 5.18
C PRO A 11 -13.56 -2.80 4.62
N ILE A 12 -12.46 -2.43 5.27
CA ILE A 12 -11.12 -2.79 4.81
C ILE A 12 -10.87 -4.28 4.97
N LEU A 13 -11.29 -4.88 6.08
CA LEU A 13 -11.14 -6.32 6.30
C LEU A 13 -11.96 -7.14 5.30
N ILE A 14 -13.23 -6.77 5.10
CA ILE A 14 -14.10 -7.45 4.12
C ILE A 14 -13.50 -7.27 2.71
N GLY A 15 -13.09 -6.05 2.37
CA GLY A 15 -12.42 -5.77 1.11
C GLY A 15 -11.15 -6.60 0.94
N ALA A 16 -10.30 -6.71 1.97
CA ALA A 16 -9.04 -7.43 1.86
C ALA A 16 -9.20 -8.94 1.74
N ILE A 17 -10.22 -9.51 2.38
CA ILE A 17 -10.59 -10.93 2.17
C ILE A 17 -10.98 -11.15 0.70
N ILE A 18 -11.88 -10.31 0.17
CA ILE A 18 -12.33 -10.43 -1.23
C ILE A 18 -11.16 -10.19 -2.20
N GLY A 19 -10.36 -9.16 -1.95
CA GLY A 19 -9.20 -8.79 -2.77
C GLY A 19 -8.11 -9.86 -2.79
N ALA A 20 -7.85 -10.51 -1.65
CA ALA A 20 -6.90 -11.61 -1.58
C ALA A 20 -7.40 -12.86 -2.33
N ASN A 21 -8.69 -13.19 -2.23
CA ASN A 21 -9.26 -14.30 -3.02
C ASN A 21 -9.16 -14.00 -4.52
N LEU A 22 -9.49 -12.77 -4.94
CA LEU A 22 -9.29 -12.32 -6.33
C LEU A 22 -7.84 -12.47 -6.79
N ALA A 23 -6.86 -12.21 -5.91
CA ALA A 23 -5.45 -12.36 -6.25
C ALA A 23 -5.02 -13.81 -6.50
N VAL A 24 -5.59 -14.75 -5.75
CA VAL A 24 -5.28 -16.18 -5.87
C VAL A 24 -5.79 -16.74 -7.19
N ASP A 25 -6.94 -16.28 -7.67
CA ASP A 25 -7.58 -16.79 -8.89
C ASP A 25 -7.04 -16.16 -10.18
N ILE A 26 -6.26 -15.08 -10.09
CA ILE A 26 -5.78 -14.34 -11.26
C ILE A 26 -4.49 -14.98 -11.84
N PRO A 27 -4.43 -15.21 -13.17
CA PRO A 27 -3.22 -15.67 -13.84
C PRO A 27 -2.01 -14.76 -13.56
N GLU A 28 -0.85 -15.39 -13.36
CA GLU A 28 0.39 -14.68 -13.02
C GLU A 28 0.76 -13.58 -14.03
N SER A 29 0.50 -13.81 -15.32
CA SER A 29 0.75 -12.83 -16.39
C SER A 29 -0.06 -11.54 -16.19
N ILE A 30 -1.35 -11.66 -15.87
CA ILE A 30 -2.24 -10.53 -15.62
C ILE A 30 -1.83 -9.82 -14.33
N LEU A 31 -1.55 -10.59 -13.26
CA LEU A 31 -1.11 -10.02 -11.98
C LEU A 31 0.17 -9.21 -12.14
N ARG A 32 1.13 -9.72 -12.91
CA ARG A 32 2.40 -9.06 -13.21
C ARG A 32 2.20 -7.73 -13.95
N VAL A 33 1.34 -7.70 -14.96
CA VAL A 33 0.99 -6.47 -15.69
C VAL A 33 0.25 -5.48 -14.79
N CYS A 34 -0.67 -5.95 -13.94
CA CYS A 34 -1.37 -5.11 -12.96
C CYS A 34 -0.39 -4.45 -11.98
N ILE A 35 0.54 -5.22 -11.40
CA ILE A 35 1.58 -4.69 -10.51
C ILE A 35 2.43 -3.67 -11.26
N GLY A 36 2.97 -4.03 -12.43
CA GLY A 36 3.80 -3.13 -13.24
C GLY A 36 3.10 -1.80 -13.57
N THR A 37 1.81 -1.84 -13.91
CA THR A 37 1.00 -0.64 -14.19
C THR A 37 0.85 0.24 -12.96
N VAL A 38 0.58 -0.35 -11.78
CA VAL A 38 0.52 0.38 -10.51
C VAL A 38 1.88 1.02 -10.18
N MET A 39 2.99 0.33 -10.45
CA MET A 39 4.34 0.86 -10.25
C MET A 39 4.62 2.09 -11.11
N ILE A 40 4.18 2.10 -12.36
CA ILE A 40 4.29 3.27 -13.25
C ILE A 40 3.50 4.45 -12.66
N GLY A 41 2.27 4.21 -12.19
CA GLY A 41 1.48 5.25 -11.51
C GLY A 41 2.20 5.81 -10.28
N LEU A 42 2.82 4.95 -9.46
CA LEU A 42 3.63 5.36 -8.32
C LEU A 42 4.87 6.15 -8.73
N LEU A 43 5.54 5.78 -9.82
CA LEU A 43 6.68 6.54 -10.35
C LEU A 43 6.25 7.95 -10.79
N ILE A 44 5.15 8.06 -11.54
CA ILE A 44 4.61 9.34 -12.01
C ILE A 44 4.27 10.24 -10.83
N THR A 45 3.56 9.72 -9.82
CA THR A 45 3.22 10.49 -8.61
C THR A 45 4.45 10.88 -7.79
N MET A 46 5.51 10.07 -7.82
CA MET A 46 6.76 10.36 -7.13
C MET A 46 7.63 11.43 -7.82
N LEU A 47 7.60 11.47 -9.16
CA LEU A 47 8.24 12.50 -9.97
C LEU A 47 7.46 13.81 -9.92
N SER A 48 6.13 13.73 -9.96
CA SER A 48 5.19 14.84 -9.83
C SER A 48 5.19 15.37 -8.39
N ASN A 49 6.01 16.38 -8.11
CA ASN A 49 6.20 17.02 -6.80
C ASN A 49 4.92 17.06 -5.91
N PRO A 50 4.86 16.33 -4.79
CA PRO A 50 3.67 16.25 -3.96
C PRO A 50 3.70 17.35 -2.89
N LYS A 51 3.55 18.62 -3.28
CA LYS A 51 3.36 19.73 -2.31
C LYS A 51 1.90 19.93 -1.88
N LYS A 52 0.97 19.03 -2.24
CA LYS A 52 -0.47 19.16 -1.91
C LYS A 52 -0.92 18.50 -0.59
N TRP A 53 0.00 18.10 0.29
CA TRP A 53 -0.31 17.23 1.44
C TRP A 53 -0.38 17.94 2.80
N LEU A 54 -0.32 19.27 2.83
CA LEU A 54 -0.47 20.09 4.03
C LEU A 54 -1.85 20.75 4.03
N ILE A 55 -2.89 19.98 4.38
CA ILE A 55 -4.24 20.52 4.58
C ILE A 55 -4.48 20.59 6.10
N PRO A 56 -4.76 21.77 6.67
CA PRO A 56 -5.14 21.90 8.07
C PRO A 56 -6.42 21.12 8.36
N THR A 57 -6.50 20.51 9.55
CA THR A 57 -7.69 19.80 10.00
C THR A 57 -8.86 20.75 10.13
N ASP A 58 -9.92 20.52 9.35
CA ASP A 58 -11.17 21.25 9.49
C ASP A 58 -12.17 20.38 10.25
N GLY A 59 -12.48 20.78 11.49
CA GLY A 59 -13.26 20.01 12.46
C GLY A 59 -14.74 19.85 12.12
N SER A 60 -15.20 20.43 11.00
CA SER A 60 -16.61 20.53 10.63
C SER A 60 -16.92 19.68 9.37
N ASN A 61 -17.28 18.40 9.59
CA ASN A 61 -18.32 17.69 8.83
C ASN A 61 -18.43 16.20 9.22
N LYS A 62 -19.59 15.59 8.95
CA LYS A 62 -19.98 14.23 9.32
C LYS A 62 -18.92 13.19 8.93
N LYS A 63 -18.18 12.68 9.92
CA LYS A 63 -17.02 11.78 9.78
C LYS A 63 -17.36 10.34 9.35
N LYS A 64 -18.63 10.04 9.06
CA LYS A 64 -19.17 8.69 8.82
C LYS A 64 -20.24 8.76 7.74
N THR A 65 -19.81 8.75 6.48
CA THR A 65 -20.71 8.73 5.31
C THR A 65 -20.56 7.38 4.60
N PRO A 66 -21.63 6.82 4.01
CA PRO A 66 -21.54 5.61 3.20
C PRO A 66 -20.48 5.68 2.10
N LYS A 67 -20.27 6.87 1.50
CA LYS A 67 -19.21 7.13 0.53
C LYS A 67 -17.80 6.86 1.08
N ILE A 68 -17.54 7.26 2.32
CA ILE A 68 -16.24 7.03 2.99
C ILE A 68 -16.07 5.54 3.30
N TRP A 69 -17.16 4.87 3.70
CA TRP A 69 -17.16 3.43 3.95
C TRP A 69 -16.83 2.64 2.68
N LEU A 70 -17.46 3.00 1.55
CA LEU A 70 -17.19 2.39 0.24
C LEU A 70 -15.75 2.68 -0.23
N ALA A 71 -15.23 3.89 0.00
CA ALA A 71 -13.84 4.22 -0.34
C ALA A 71 -12.85 3.35 0.45
N TYR A 72 -13.10 3.13 1.75
CA TYR A 72 -12.30 2.22 2.57
C TYR A 72 -12.49 0.75 2.18
N PHE A 73 -13.67 0.35 1.73
CA PHE A 73 -13.90 -1.00 1.20
C PHE A 73 -13.09 -1.24 -0.08
N GLY A 74 -13.13 -0.30 -1.03
CA GLY A 74 -12.31 -0.34 -2.25
C GLY A 74 -10.80 -0.32 -1.94
N LEU A 75 -10.41 0.44 -0.92
CA LEU A 75 -9.03 0.41 -0.42
C LEU A 75 -8.67 -0.96 0.16
N GLY A 76 -9.59 -1.62 0.87
CA GLY A 76 -9.43 -2.98 1.36
C GLY A 76 -9.25 -3.99 0.24
N LEU A 77 -10.08 -3.93 -0.81
CA LEU A 77 -9.94 -4.77 -2.01
C LEU A 77 -8.54 -4.63 -2.61
N TYR A 78 -8.11 -3.40 -2.85
CA TYR A 78 -6.77 -3.11 -3.36
C TYR A 78 -5.66 -3.59 -2.41
N GLY A 79 -5.86 -3.36 -1.12
CA GLY A 79 -4.92 -3.70 -0.07
C GLY A 79 -4.72 -5.20 0.09
N GLY A 80 -5.78 -6.01 -0.02
CA GLY A 80 -5.68 -7.46 0.02
C GLY A 80 -5.16 -8.08 -1.28
N PHE A 81 -5.30 -7.37 -2.40
CA PHE A 81 -4.85 -7.82 -3.72
C PHE A 81 -3.35 -7.56 -3.97
N ILE A 82 -2.90 -6.31 -3.88
CA ILE A 82 -1.51 -5.90 -4.18
C ILE A 82 -0.78 -5.27 -2.98
N GLN A 83 -1.49 -4.55 -2.11
CA GLN A 83 -0.96 -3.82 -0.93
C GLN A 83 0.10 -2.72 -1.19
N MET A 84 0.81 -2.75 -2.31
CA MET A 84 1.82 -1.76 -2.68
C MET A 84 1.24 -0.35 -2.66
N GLY A 85 1.94 0.65 -2.09
CA GLY A 85 1.44 2.03 -2.08
C GLY A 85 0.17 2.26 -1.24
N PHE A 86 -0.37 1.26 -0.54
CA PHE A 86 -1.57 1.33 0.30
C PHE A 86 -1.56 2.55 1.23
N GLY A 87 -0.41 2.85 1.83
CA GLY A 87 -0.30 3.95 2.79
C GLY A 87 -0.62 5.33 2.20
N ILE A 88 -0.30 5.56 0.93
CA ILE A 88 -0.59 6.82 0.23
C ILE A 88 -2.09 6.90 -0.01
N PHE A 89 -2.72 5.84 -0.51
CA PHE A 89 -4.16 5.78 -0.74
C PHE A 89 -4.95 5.91 0.57
N PHE A 90 -4.53 5.22 1.63
CA PHE A 90 -5.13 5.33 2.96
C PHE A 90 -5.10 6.77 3.46
N LEU A 91 -3.94 7.41 3.43
CA LEU A 91 -3.78 8.79 3.89
C LEU A 91 -4.57 9.77 3.01
N SER A 92 -4.62 9.58 1.69
CA SER A 92 -5.46 10.39 0.80
C SER A 92 -6.93 10.30 1.18
N ILE A 93 -7.48 9.11 1.39
CA ILE A 93 -8.88 8.93 1.80
C ILE A 93 -9.10 9.53 3.20
N SER A 94 -8.20 9.25 4.14
CA SER A 94 -8.30 9.75 5.51
C SER A 94 -8.24 11.27 5.62
N VAL A 95 -7.34 11.93 4.88
CA VAL A 95 -7.12 13.39 4.97
C VAL A 95 -8.08 14.14 4.07
N LEU A 96 -8.24 13.71 2.81
CA LEU A 96 -9.04 14.46 1.82
C LEU A 96 -10.53 14.20 1.95
N MET A 97 -10.95 12.95 2.20
CA MET A 97 -12.36 12.59 2.27
C MET A 97 -12.89 12.60 3.70
N ALA A 98 -12.16 11.97 4.63
CA ALA A 98 -12.60 11.84 6.02
C ALA A 98 -12.15 12.99 6.94
N LYS A 99 -11.35 13.94 6.41
CA LYS A 99 -10.83 15.12 7.12
C LYS A 99 -10.10 14.81 8.44
N TYR A 100 -9.45 13.65 8.53
CA TYR A 100 -8.58 13.33 9.67
C TYR A 100 -7.28 14.13 9.62
N ALA A 101 -6.73 14.43 10.80
CA ALA A 101 -5.38 14.95 10.89
C ALA A 101 -4.39 13.92 10.33
N LEU A 102 -3.35 14.38 9.62
CA LEU A 102 -2.35 13.50 9.01
C LEU A 102 -1.67 12.58 10.04
N LYS A 103 -1.44 13.11 11.25
CA LYS A 103 -0.89 12.35 12.38
C LYS A 103 -1.79 11.18 12.77
N ASP A 104 -3.08 11.44 12.95
CA ASP A 104 -4.07 10.42 13.33
C ASP A 104 -4.24 9.39 12.21
N GLY A 105 -4.32 9.85 10.96
CA GLY A 105 -4.38 8.99 9.78
C GLY A 105 -3.16 8.07 9.70
N ASN A 106 -1.96 8.56 10.01
CA ASN A 106 -0.74 7.74 9.98
C ASN A 106 -0.74 6.64 11.05
N ILE A 107 -1.29 6.91 12.23
CA ILE A 107 -1.44 5.91 13.30
C ILE A 107 -2.48 4.86 12.88
N MET A 108 -3.66 5.29 12.41
CA MET A 108 -4.72 4.40 11.95
C MET A 108 -4.24 3.52 10.79
N LYS A 109 -3.51 4.11 9.84
CA LYS A 109 -2.92 3.40 8.69
C LYS A 109 -2.10 2.20 9.12
N LEU A 110 -1.21 2.35 10.11
CA LEU A 110 -0.34 1.27 10.55
C LEU A 110 -1.14 0.12 11.19
N PHE A 111 -2.10 0.47 12.06
CA PHE A 111 -2.95 -0.51 12.73
C PHE A 111 -3.85 -1.25 11.74
N THR A 112 -4.46 -0.52 10.81
CA THR A 112 -5.32 -1.10 9.79
C THR A 112 -4.54 -1.93 8.77
N ALA A 113 -3.35 -1.51 8.35
CA ALA A 113 -2.49 -2.31 7.48
C ALA A 113 -2.10 -3.64 8.13
N PHE A 114 -1.79 -3.63 9.44
CA PHE A 114 -1.52 -4.85 10.19
C PHE A 114 -2.74 -5.79 10.21
N LEU A 115 -3.91 -5.29 10.61
CA LEU A 115 -5.14 -6.10 10.67
C LEU A 115 -5.54 -6.66 9.31
N MET A 116 -5.36 -5.88 8.25
CA MET A 116 -5.66 -6.27 6.88
C MET A 116 -4.74 -7.38 6.36
N THR A 117 -3.47 -7.37 6.78
CA THR A 117 -2.47 -8.34 6.32
C THR A 117 -2.77 -9.75 6.85
N ILE A 118 -3.39 -9.87 8.03
CA ILE A 118 -3.72 -11.17 8.65
C ILE A 118 -4.60 -12.04 7.74
N PRO A 119 -5.82 -11.61 7.34
CA PRO A 119 -6.67 -12.43 6.48
C PRO A 119 -6.05 -12.67 5.11
N SER A 120 -5.40 -11.66 4.51
CA SER A 120 -4.73 -11.84 3.21
C SER A 120 -3.62 -12.88 3.29
N PHE A 121 -2.78 -12.84 4.32
CA PHE A 121 -1.75 -13.84 4.55
C PHE A 121 -2.32 -15.25 4.70
N ILE A 122 -3.39 -15.40 5.50
CA ILE A 122 -4.05 -16.70 5.69
C ILE A 122 -4.56 -17.24 4.35
N ILE A 123 -5.20 -16.40 3.53
CA ILE A 123 -5.73 -16.79 2.22
C ILE A 123 -4.60 -17.24 1.28
N PHE A 124 -3.52 -16.46 1.16
CA PHE A 124 -2.37 -16.84 0.33
C PHE A 124 -1.63 -18.09 0.86
N ALA A 125 -1.59 -18.28 2.18
CA ALA A 125 -0.99 -19.47 2.79
C ALA A 125 -1.83 -20.73 2.50
N LEU A 126 -3.15 -20.63 2.59
CA LEU A 126 -4.07 -21.73 2.31
C LEU A 126 -4.17 -22.05 0.82
N SER A 127 -3.97 -21.07 -0.06
CA SER A 127 -3.97 -21.31 -1.52
C SER A 127 -2.71 -22.02 -2.02
N GLY A 128 -1.68 -22.17 -1.19
CA GLY A 128 -0.39 -22.73 -1.59
C GLY A 128 0.42 -21.80 -2.50
N SER A 129 0.02 -20.54 -2.65
CA SER A 129 0.69 -19.56 -3.54
C SER A 129 1.94 -18.92 -2.90
N ILE A 130 2.23 -19.22 -1.62
CA ILE A 130 3.38 -18.66 -0.91
C ILE A 130 4.62 -19.52 -1.14
N ASP A 131 5.64 -18.93 -1.77
CA ASP A 131 7.00 -19.42 -1.65
C ASP A 131 7.57 -18.95 -0.30
N TRP A 132 7.78 -19.90 0.61
CA TRP A 132 8.23 -19.64 1.98
C TRP A 132 9.64 -19.04 2.04
N VAL A 133 10.52 -19.40 1.10
CA VAL A 133 11.90 -18.91 1.09
C VAL A 133 11.90 -17.43 0.71
N TYR A 134 11.22 -17.07 -0.39
CA TYR A 134 11.10 -15.67 -0.81
C TYR A 134 10.27 -14.86 0.21
N GLY A 135 9.19 -15.43 0.73
CA GLY A 135 8.32 -14.77 1.71
C GLY A 135 9.02 -14.43 3.02
N LEU A 136 9.77 -15.37 3.61
CA LEU A 136 10.52 -15.14 4.84
C LEU A 136 11.68 -14.17 4.63
N THR A 137 12.38 -14.28 3.50
CA THR A 137 13.47 -13.35 3.15
C THR A 137 12.94 -11.93 3.00
N LEU A 138 11.79 -11.76 2.35
CA LEU A 138 11.11 -10.46 2.20
C LEU A 138 10.65 -9.90 3.54
N ALA A 139 10.09 -10.74 4.42
CA ALA A 139 9.65 -10.33 5.75
C ALA A 139 10.83 -9.86 6.60
N ALA A 140 11.94 -10.62 6.62
CA ALA A 140 13.15 -10.27 7.35
C ALA A 140 13.79 -8.97 6.82
N GLY A 141 13.86 -8.83 5.49
CA GLY A 141 14.36 -7.63 4.82
C GLY A 141 13.52 -6.39 5.13
N THR A 142 12.19 -6.52 5.07
CA THR A 142 11.25 -5.43 5.36
C THR A 142 11.31 -5.02 6.82
N ALA A 143 11.32 -5.98 7.76
CA ALA A 143 11.39 -5.70 9.19
C ALA A 143 12.72 -5.02 9.57
N SER A 144 13.83 -5.53 9.04
CA SER A 144 15.17 -4.96 9.25
C SER A 144 15.26 -3.56 8.67
N GLY A 145 14.84 -3.38 7.41
CA GLY A 145 14.80 -2.08 6.73
C GLY A 145 13.95 -1.05 7.45
N ALA A 146 12.77 -1.44 7.95
CA ALA A 146 11.90 -0.57 8.74
C ALA A 146 12.59 -0.11 10.04
N ARG A 147 13.24 -1.03 10.77
CA ARG A 147 13.97 -0.72 12.01
C ARG A 147 15.15 0.22 11.78
N PHE A 148 15.98 -0.06 10.75
CA PHE A 148 17.11 0.80 10.39
C PHE A 148 16.65 2.17 9.88
N GLY A 149 15.63 2.20 9.03
CA GLY A 149 15.05 3.42 8.49
C GLY A 149 14.54 4.34 9.60
N ALA A 150 13.73 3.80 10.52
CA ALA A 150 13.17 4.56 11.64
C ALA A 150 14.24 5.12 12.59
N LYS A 151 15.32 4.36 12.87
CA LYS A 151 16.34 4.75 13.86
C LYS A 151 17.47 5.61 13.28
N LYS A 152 17.94 5.33 12.07
CA LYS A 152 19.14 5.98 11.49
C LYS A 152 18.80 6.97 10.39
N VAL A 153 17.90 6.62 9.47
CA VAL A 153 17.65 7.43 8.27
C VAL A 153 16.85 8.68 8.60
N VAL A 154 15.84 8.58 9.48
CA VAL A 154 14.96 9.72 9.83
C VAL A 154 15.71 10.89 10.48
N HIS A 155 16.85 10.64 11.13
CA HIS A 155 17.64 11.68 11.80
C HIS A 155 18.65 12.37 10.87
N HIS A 156 18.79 11.91 9.63
CA HIS A 156 19.75 12.49 8.70
C HIS A 156 19.17 13.75 8.01
N PRO A 157 19.90 14.88 7.91
CA PRO A 157 19.37 16.13 7.33
C PRO A 157 18.98 16.01 5.85
N LYS A 158 19.61 15.08 5.12
CA LYS A 158 19.29 14.78 3.71
C LYS A 158 18.37 13.57 3.52
N ALA A 159 17.75 13.07 4.59
CA ALA A 159 16.94 11.83 4.56
C ALA A 159 15.89 11.84 3.46
N SER A 160 15.11 12.91 3.36
CA SER A 160 14.03 13.02 2.36
C SER A 160 14.55 12.91 0.92
N ALA A 161 15.66 13.60 0.61
CA ALA A 161 16.25 13.58 -0.72
C ALA A 161 16.88 12.22 -1.07
N ILE A 162 17.57 11.58 -0.12
CA ILE A 162 18.19 10.27 -0.30
C ILE A 162 17.11 9.20 -0.48
N THR A 163 16.12 9.16 0.40
CA THR A 163 14.99 8.22 0.31
C THR A 163 14.25 8.37 -1.01
N ARG A 164 14.03 9.60 -1.49
CA ARG A 164 13.41 9.84 -2.80
C ARG A 164 14.22 9.23 -3.94
N LYS A 165 15.55 9.45 -3.97
CA LYS A 165 16.42 8.91 -5.03
C LYS A 165 16.45 7.38 -5.02
N VAL A 166 16.59 6.78 -3.84
CA VAL A 166 16.62 5.32 -3.67
C VAL A 166 15.30 4.70 -4.14
N LEU A 167 14.16 5.27 -3.73
CA LEU A 167 12.86 4.77 -4.13
C LEU A 167 12.64 4.86 -5.65
N ILE A 168 13.03 5.97 -6.30
CA ILE A 168 12.94 6.10 -7.76
C ILE A 168 13.79 5.01 -8.43
N ALA A 169 15.03 4.79 -7.98
CA ALA A 169 15.90 3.77 -8.56
C ALA A 169 15.31 2.35 -8.42
N VAL A 170 14.79 2.00 -7.23
CA VAL A 170 14.17 0.69 -6.99
C VAL A 170 12.91 0.50 -7.83
N ILE A 171 12.05 1.52 -7.93
CA ILE A 171 10.83 1.46 -8.75
C ILE A 171 11.18 1.24 -10.22
N LEU A 172 12.19 1.95 -10.76
CA LEU A 172 12.64 1.76 -12.13
C LEU A 172 13.12 0.33 -12.39
N VAL A 173 13.97 -0.21 -11.51
CA VAL A 173 14.46 -1.60 -11.62
C VAL A 173 13.31 -2.60 -11.59
N ALA A 174 12.35 -2.39 -10.70
CA ALA A 174 11.21 -3.29 -10.54
C ALA A 174 10.23 -3.19 -11.73
N ILE A 175 9.97 -2.01 -12.30
CA ILE A 175 9.20 -1.87 -13.55
C ILE A 175 9.88 -2.66 -14.67
N ILE A 176 11.19 -2.49 -14.87
CA ILE A 176 11.94 -3.22 -15.90
C ILE A 176 11.78 -4.72 -15.71
N LYS A 177 11.99 -5.24 -14.48
CA LYS A 177 11.83 -6.67 -14.19
C LYS A 177 10.41 -7.19 -14.39
N MET A 178 9.39 -6.39 -14.08
CA MET A 178 7.98 -6.81 -14.25
C MET A 178 7.60 -6.94 -15.73
N PHE A 179 8.10 -6.04 -16.59
CA PHE A 179 7.79 -6.07 -18.03
C PHE A 179 8.78 -6.89 -18.88
N GLN A 180 9.94 -7.26 -18.34
CA GLN A 180 10.95 -8.03 -19.06
C GLN A 180 10.42 -9.31 -19.75
N PRO A 181 9.62 -10.19 -19.12
CA PRO A 181 9.13 -11.39 -19.79
C PRO A 181 8.14 -11.08 -20.92
N LEU A 182 7.29 -10.05 -20.74
CA LEU A 182 6.33 -9.62 -21.76
C LEU A 182 7.06 -9.13 -23.02
N VAL A 183 8.15 -8.40 -22.84
CA VAL A 183 8.98 -7.92 -23.97
C VAL A 183 9.65 -9.11 -24.68
N LEU A 184 10.15 -10.09 -23.93
CA LEU A 184 10.80 -11.27 -24.51
C LEU A 184 9.83 -12.14 -25.31
N GLU A 185 8.58 -12.29 -24.84
CA GLU A 185 7.51 -12.99 -25.58
C GLU A 185 7.12 -12.30 -26.88
N LEU A 186 7.11 -10.96 -26.93
CA LEU A 186 6.81 -10.19 -28.14
C LEU A 186 7.95 -10.19 -29.18
N THR A 187 9.17 -10.54 -28.76
CA THR A 187 10.36 -10.59 -29.64
C THR A 187 10.70 -11.99 -30.17
N ARG A 188 9.90 -13.00 -29.85
CA ARG A 188 9.98 -14.34 -30.43
C ARG A 188 8.89 -14.53 -31.48
#